data_AF-A0A938K2N9-F1
#
_entry.id   AF-A0A938K2N9-F1
#
_cell.length_a   1.000
_cell.length_b   1.000
_cell.length_c   1.000
_cell.angle_alpha   90.00
_cell.angle_beta   90.00
_cell.angle_gamma   90.00
#
_symmetry.space_group_name_H-M   'P 1'
#
loop_
_entity.id
_entity.type
_entity.pdbx_description
1 polymer ?
#
loop_
_entity_poly.entity_id
_entity_poly.type
_entity_poly.pdbx_seq_one_letter_code
_entity_poly.pdbx_strand_id
1 'polypeptide(L)'
;MDAARHLAPNEDPPPEPAERAKQPPDDGGRPTPVMAQYIEIKTANPGSLLWYRMGDFYELFFEDAEIASRALGIVLTKRGKHLGR
;
A
#
# COMPACT_ATOMS: atom_id res chain seq x y z
N MET A 1 20.76 -18.97 -47.34
CA MET A 1 21.45 -18.21 -46.28
C MET A 1 20.36 -17.55 -45.47
N ASP A 2 19.77 -18.32 -44.56
CA ASP A 2 18.76 -17.85 -43.61
C ASP A 2 19.49 -17.17 -42.44
N ALA A 3 19.32 -15.86 -42.33
CA ALA A 3 19.77 -15.09 -41.18
C ALA A 3 18.55 -14.37 -40.60
N ALA A 4 17.92 -15.06 -39.66
CA ALA A 4 16.98 -14.51 -38.71
C ALA A 4 17.54 -13.22 -38.08
N ARG A 5 16.90 -12.08 -38.34
CA ARG A 5 17.11 -10.86 -37.56
C ARG A 5 16.00 -10.75 -36.52
N HIS A 6 16.41 -11.10 -35.31
CA HIS A 6 15.86 -10.74 -34.00
C HIS A 6 14.82 -9.60 -34.03
N LEU A 7 13.59 -9.94 -33.66
CA LEU A 7 12.57 -9.02 -33.20
C LEU A 7 13.04 -8.46 -31.84
N ALA A 8 13.12 -7.13 -31.69
CA ALA A 8 13.31 -6.50 -30.39
C ALA A 8 12.16 -6.90 -29.45
N PRO A 9 12.39 -7.11 -28.13
CA PRO A 9 11.29 -7.30 -27.21
C PRO A 9 10.42 -6.05 -27.22
N ASN A 10 9.10 -6.22 -27.29
CA ASN A 10 8.16 -5.13 -27.14
C ASN A 10 8.34 -4.53 -25.74
N GLU A 11 9.04 -3.40 -25.65
CA GLU A 11 8.97 -2.53 -24.48
C GLU A 11 7.62 -1.82 -24.57
N ASP A 12 6.72 -2.15 -23.64
CA ASP A 12 5.45 -1.43 -23.53
C ASP A 12 5.73 0.08 -23.48
N PRO A 13 4.98 0.89 -24.26
CA PRO A 13 5.18 2.33 -24.25
C PRO A 13 5.01 2.84 -22.81
N PRO A 14 5.84 3.80 -22.36
CA PRO A 14 5.70 4.35 -21.01
C PRO A 14 4.28 4.91 -20.83
N PRO A 15 3.63 4.63 -19.68
CA PRO A 15 2.26 5.07 -19.46
C PRO A 15 2.15 6.59 -19.56
N GLU A 16 1.05 7.07 -20.12
CA GLU A 16 0.80 8.49 -20.27
C GLU A 16 0.82 9.19 -18.89
N PRO A 17 1.24 10.47 -18.82
CA PRO A 17 1.35 11.21 -17.54
C PRO A 17 0.08 11.17 -16.68
N ALA A 18 -1.09 11.03 -17.30
CA ALA A 18 -2.39 10.93 -16.64
C ALA A 18 -2.65 9.58 -15.95
N GLU A 19 -2.03 8.49 -16.41
CA GLU A 19 -2.13 7.16 -15.76
C GLU A 19 -1.16 7.01 -14.60
N ARG A 20 0.00 7.68 -14.69
CA ARG A 20 1.02 7.69 -13.63
C ARG A 20 0.51 8.30 -12.30
N ALA A 21 -0.51 9.15 -12.37
CA ALA A 21 -1.15 9.74 -11.18
C ALA A 21 -2.08 8.78 -10.42
N LYS A 22 -2.43 7.62 -11.00
CA LYS A 22 -3.35 6.64 -10.39
C LYS A 22 -2.64 5.40 -9.81
N GLN A 23 -1.35 5.25 -10.08
CA GLN A 23 -0.56 4.17 -9.49
C GLN A 23 0.06 4.69 -8.19
N PRO A 24 -0.17 4.01 -7.04
CA PRO A 24 0.63 4.30 -5.86
C PRO A 24 2.11 4.07 -6.22
N PRO A 25 3.04 4.92 -5.74
CA PRO A 25 4.45 4.75 -6.05
C PRO A 25 4.87 3.33 -5.67
N ASP A 26 5.44 2.61 -6.64
CA ASP A 26 6.02 1.30 -6.44
C ASP A 26 7.35 1.46 -5.68
N ASP A 27 7.24 1.68 -4.37
CA ASP A 27 8.38 1.88 -3.46
C ASP A 27 9.01 0.52 -3.05
N GLY A 28 9.19 -0.43 -3.97
CA GLY A 28 10.15 -1.53 -3.83
C GLY A 28 10.22 -2.24 -2.47
N GLY A 29 9.07 -2.49 -1.82
CA GLY A 29 8.99 -3.16 -0.52
C GLY A 29 9.35 -2.31 0.71
N ARG A 30 9.65 -1.02 0.55
CA ARG A 30 9.85 -0.10 1.69
C ARG A 30 8.50 0.41 2.19
N PRO A 31 8.27 0.43 3.51
CA PRO A 31 7.06 1.01 4.06
C PRO A 31 7.02 2.50 3.70
N THR A 32 5.82 3.00 3.40
CA THR A 32 5.61 4.44 3.23
C THR A 32 6.02 5.17 4.52
N PRO A 33 6.40 6.46 4.47
CA PRO A 33 6.80 7.20 5.67
C PRO A 33 5.79 7.11 6.82
N VAL A 34 4.50 7.13 6.49
CA VAL A 34 3.39 6.95 7.46
C VAL A 34 3.43 5.56 8.09
N MET A 35 3.63 4.51 7.30
CA MET A 35 3.71 3.15 7.84
C MET A 35 4.99 2.92 8.66
N ALA A 36 6.11 3.51 8.27
CA ALA A 36 7.34 3.44 9.05
C ALA A 36 7.14 4.05 10.45
N GLN A 37 6.53 5.24 10.53
CA GLN A 37 6.20 5.89 11.79
C GLN A 37 5.19 5.08 12.63
N TYR A 38 4.14 4.53 11.99
CA TYR A 38 3.17 3.67 12.68
C TYR A 38 3.87 2.47 13.34
N ILE A 39 4.74 1.78 12.60
CA ILE A 39 5.47 0.60 13.08
C ILE A 39 6.39 0.96 14.26
N GLU A 40 7.11 2.08 14.17
CA GLU A 40 7.99 2.57 15.24
C GLU A 40 7.20 2.80 16.55
N ILE A 41 6.11 3.58 16.48
CA ILE A 41 5.28 3.90 17.66
C ILE A 41 4.65 2.62 18.23
N LYS A 42 4.14 1.74 17.37
CA LYS A 42 3.51 0.49 17.78
C LYS A 42 4.50 -0.45 18.48
N THR A 43 5.73 -0.55 17.96
CA THR A 43 6.80 -1.38 18.55
C THR A 43 7.20 -0.87 19.93
N ALA A 44 7.21 0.45 20.13
CA ALA A 44 7.49 1.05 21.43
C ALA A 44 6.36 0.87 22.46
N ASN A 45 5.12 0.56 22.01
CA ASN A 45 3.94 0.47 22.87
C ASN A 45 3.19 -0.86 22.65
N PRO A 46 3.79 -2.01 23.01
CA PRO A 46 3.17 -3.31 22.81
C PRO A 46 1.87 -3.44 23.62
N GLY A 47 0.89 -4.16 23.07
CA GLY A 47 -0.40 -4.44 23.72
C GLY A 47 -1.40 -3.27 23.75
N SER A 48 -1.02 -2.10 23.25
CA SER A 48 -1.91 -0.93 23.15
C SER A 48 -2.53 -0.84 21.76
N LEU A 49 -3.77 -0.34 21.62
CA LEU A 49 -4.35 0.01 20.31
C LEU A 49 -3.85 1.39 19.87
N LEU A 50 -3.21 1.49 18.70
CA LEU A 50 -2.71 2.76 18.19
C LEU A 50 -3.74 3.44 17.29
N TRP A 51 -4.36 4.49 17.80
CA TRP A 51 -5.23 5.39 17.05
C TRP A 51 -4.38 6.40 16.28
N TYR A 52 -4.07 6.11 15.02
CA TYR A 52 -3.22 6.97 14.21
C TYR A 52 -4.03 8.08 13.55
N ARG A 53 -3.73 9.34 13.84
CA ARG A 53 -4.47 10.48 13.28
C ARG A 53 -4.07 10.74 11.84
N MET A 54 -5.05 10.72 10.92
CA MET A 54 -4.89 11.15 9.54
C MET A 54 -5.94 12.21 9.21
N GLY A 55 -5.53 13.48 9.30
CA GLY A 55 -6.46 14.61 9.17
C GLY A 55 -7.51 14.61 10.28
N ASP A 56 -8.77 14.48 9.88
CA ASP A 56 -9.93 14.53 10.78
C ASP A 56 -10.36 13.15 11.29
N PHE A 57 -9.76 12.08 10.77
CA PHE A 57 -10.06 10.70 11.13
C PHE A 57 -8.92 10.06 11.90
N TYR A 58 -9.27 9.04 12.68
CA TYR A 58 -8.29 8.09 13.20
C TYR A 58 -8.38 6.80 12.40
N GLU A 59 -7.22 6.33 11.98
CA GLU A 59 -7.07 5.02 11.35
C GLU A 59 -6.32 4.07 12.27
N LEU A 60 -6.76 2.82 12.26
CA LEU A 60 -6.05 1.71 12.87
C LEU A 60 -5.64 0.77 11.73
N PHE A 61 -4.47 0.18 11.86
CA PHE A 61 -3.89 -0.68 10.83
C PHE A 61 -3.67 -2.10 11.37
N PHE A 62 -3.57 -3.08 10.46
CA PHE A 62 -3.28 -4.48 10.78
C PHE A 62 -4.22 -5.05 11.86
N GLU A 63 -3.67 -5.70 12.88
CA GLU A 63 -4.43 -6.33 13.98
C GLU A 63 -5.28 -5.31 14.75
N ASP A 64 -4.81 -4.08 14.92
CA ASP A 64 -5.55 -3.04 15.64
C ASP A 64 -6.88 -2.71 14.94
N ALA A 65 -6.88 -2.73 13.59
CA ALA A 65 -8.09 -2.52 12.80
C ALA A 65 -9.10 -3.64 13.04
N GLU A 66 -8.64 -4.88 13.10
CA GLU A 66 -9.52 -6.04 13.34
C GLU A 66 -10.09 -6.03 14.77
N ILE A 67 -9.27 -5.71 15.77
CA ILE A 67 -9.71 -5.60 17.16
C ILE A 67 -10.73 -4.46 17.28
N ALA A 68 -10.43 -3.28 16.74
CA ALA A 68 -11.33 -2.13 16.81
C ALA A 68 -12.65 -2.37 16.08
N SER A 69 -12.63 -3.02 14.91
CA SER A 69 -13.85 -3.38 14.17
C SER A 69 -14.76 -4.29 14.99
N ARG A 70 -14.20 -5.34 15.62
CA ARG A 70 -14.97 -6.25 16.48
C ARG A 70 -15.48 -5.55 17.75
N ALA A 71 -14.65 -4.72 18.38
CA ALA A 71 -14.97 -4.09 19.65
C ALA A 71 -15.97 -2.93 19.51
N LEU A 72 -15.89 -2.17 18.42
CA LEU A 72 -16.63 -0.93 18.24
C LEU A 72 -17.74 -1.02 17.20
N GLY A 73 -17.84 -2.14 16.48
CA GLY A 73 -18.84 -2.32 15.41
C GLY A 73 -18.59 -1.41 14.20
N ILE A 74 -17.35 -0.94 14.01
CA ILE A 74 -16.97 -0.11 12.86
C ILE A 74 -16.58 -0.99 11.66
N VAL A 75 -16.79 -0.47 10.45
CA VAL A 75 -16.49 -1.20 9.21
C VAL A 75 -14.98 -1.39 9.05
N LEU A 76 -14.55 -2.66 8.95
CA LEU A 76 -13.17 -3.00 8.59
C LEU A 76 -12.99 -2.84 7.08
N THR A 77 -12.21 -1.84 6.68
CA THR A 77 -11.86 -1.63 5.27
C THR A 77 -10.52 -2.30 4.95
N LYS A 78 -10.39 -2.80 3.73
CA LYS A 78 -9.11 -3.27 3.19
C LYS A 78 -8.71 -2.36 2.06
N ARG A 79 -7.56 -1.69 2.17
CA ARG A 79 -6.97 -1.01 1.03
C ARG A 79 -6.49 -2.11 0.06
N GLY A 80 -7.23 -2.31 -1.03
CA GLY A 80 -6.96 -3.37 -1.99
C GLY A 80 -5.58 -3.20 -2.64
N LYS A 81 -4.87 -4.32 -2.83
CA LYS A 81 -3.78 -4.40 -3.81
C LYS A 81 -4.40 -4.19 -5.19
N HIS A 82 -4.18 -3.05 -5.84
CA HIS A 82 -4.22 -2.99 -7.30
C HIS A 82 -2.90 -3.59 -7.82
N LEU A 83 -2.78 -4.91 -7.66
CA LEU A 83 -1.77 -5.78 -8.25
C LEU A 83 -2.45 -7.10 -8.62
N GLY A 84 -3.21 -7.07 -9.73
CA GLY A 84 -3.57 -8.27 -10.51
C GLY A 84 -4.81 -9.04 -10.07
N ARG A 85 -5.98 -8.57 -10.50
CA ARG A 85 -6.89 -9.40 -11.33
C ARG A 85 -7.47 -8.53 -12.42
#